data_AF-A0AAU4ER15-F1
#
_entry.id   AF-A0AAU4ER15-F1
#
_cell.length_a   1.000
_cell.length_b   1.000
_cell.length_c   1.000
_cell.angle_alpha   90.00
_cell.angle_beta   90.00
_cell.angle_gamma   90.00
#
_symmetry.space_group_name_H-M   'P 1'
#
loop_
_entity.id
_entity.type
_entity.pdbx_description
1 polymer ?
#
loop_
_entity_poly.entity_id
_entity_poly.type
_entity_poly.pdbx_seq_one_letter_code
_entity_poly.pdbx_strand_id
1 'polypeptide(L)'
;MDVRADWALELQLEQTEKRAESEDVKAAIAATLRYLRNGKGGHRRGGQKLVHHLEVARLRASEDNEWHVVRLLQDSVDYCEGRALKPEFEERFRLFQDGERNESTCTTSGASSGRRLST
;
A
#
# COMPACT_ATOMS: atom_id res chain seq x y z
N MET A 1 -6.69 17.93 15.90
CA MET A 1 -5.89 16.74 15.53
C MET A 1 -5.19 17.06 14.23
N ASP A 2 -3.86 17.04 14.23
CA ASP A 2 -3.04 17.31 13.05
C ASP A 2 -2.91 16.00 12.27
N VAL A 3 -3.59 15.91 11.13
CA VAL A 3 -3.61 14.70 10.31
C VAL A 3 -2.40 14.72 9.40
N ARG A 4 -1.54 13.71 9.54
CA ARG A 4 -0.28 13.62 8.79
C ARG A 4 -0.55 13.26 7.34
N ALA A 5 -0.30 14.21 6.44
CA ALA A 5 -0.34 14.02 4.99
C ALA A 5 1.06 14.26 4.42
N ASP A 6 1.91 13.25 4.46
CA ASP A 6 3.30 13.31 4.02
C ASP A 6 3.52 12.60 2.68
N TRP A 7 4.70 12.78 2.09
CA TRP A 7 5.12 12.08 0.87
C TRP A 7 5.11 10.55 1.01
N ALA A 8 5.39 10.01 2.21
CA ALA A 8 5.36 8.57 2.46
C ALA A 8 3.95 7.98 2.26
N LEU A 9 2.91 8.70 2.69
CA LEU A 9 1.52 8.29 2.50
C LEU A 9 1.14 8.30 1.02
N GLU A 10 1.57 9.33 0.29
CA GLU A 10 1.36 9.42 -1.16
C GLU A 10 1.97 8.22 -1.90
N LEU A 11 3.24 7.90 -1.59
CA LEU A 11 3.94 6.79 -2.23
C LEU A 11 3.29 5.44 -1.92
N GLN A 12 2.85 5.22 -0.68
CA GLN A 12 2.16 3.99 -0.30
C GLN A 12 0.82 3.83 -1.03
N LEU A 13 0.05 4.92 -1.17
CA LEU A 13 -1.22 4.90 -1.90
C LEU A 13 -1.01 4.62 -3.39
N GLU A 14 0.04 5.17 -4.02
CA GLU A 14 0.37 4.86 -5.42
C GLU A 14 0.73 3.38 -5.63
N GLN A 15 1.41 2.74 -4.67
CA GLN A 15 1.68 1.30 -4.76
C GLN A 15 0.42 0.47 -4.51
N THR A 16 -0.42 0.92 -3.57
CA THR A 16 -1.69 0.25 -3.27
C THR A 16 -2.63 0.30 -4.48
N GLU A 17 -2.69 1.42 -5.20
CA GLU A 17 -3.45 1.56 -6.45
C GLU A 17 -2.98 0.57 -7.53
N LYS A 18 -1.66 0.38 -7.67
CA LYS A 18 -1.10 -0.55 -8.66
C LYS A 18 -1.41 -2.02 -8.35
N ARG A 19 -1.55 -2.35 -7.07
CA ARG A 19 -1.84 -3.72 -6.61
C ARG A 19 -3.34 -4.04 -6.57
N ALA A 20 -4.19 -3.03 -6.52
CA ALA A 20 -5.63 -3.26 -6.57
C ALA A 20 -5.99 -4.00 -7.87
N GLU A 21 -6.92 -4.94 -7.78
CA GLU A 21 -7.41 -5.67 -8.94
C GLU A 21 -8.66 -4.98 -9.52
N SER A 22 -9.55 -4.51 -8.65
CA SER A 22 -10.78 -3.80 -8.97
C SER A 22 -10.54 -2.37 -9.48
N GLU A 23 -11.25 -2.01 -10.55
CA GLU A 23 -11.24 -0.64 -11.08
C GLU A 23 -11.93 0.35 -10.12
N ASP A 24 -12.95 -0.08 -9.38
CA ASP A 24 -13.65 0.74 -8.39
C ASP A 24 -12.73 1.08 -7.21
N VAL A 25 -11.94 0.11 -6.75
CA VAL A 25 -10.93 0.31 -5.70
C VAL A 25 -9.83 1.26 -6.18
N LYS A 26 -9.33 1.08 -7.41
CA LYS A 26 -8.37 2.01 -8.03
C LYS A 26 -8.91 3.42 -8.11
N ALA A 27 -10.14 3.59 -8.58
CA ALA A 27 -10.79 4.90 -8.69
C ALA A 27 -10.90 5.59 -7.32
N ALA A 28 -11.24 4.83 -6.27
CA ALA A 28 -11.32 5.36 -4.91
C ALA A 28 -9.94 5.77 -4.35
N ILE A 29 -8.89 4.98 -4.59
CA ILE A 29 -7.52 5.32 -4.19
C ILE A 29 -7.01 6.54 -4.97
N ALA A 30 -7.25 6.60 -6.28
CA ALA A 30 -6.90 7.73 -7.14
C ALA A 30 -7.61 9.02 -6.74
N ALA A 31 -8.87 8.94 -6.28
CA ALA A 31 -9.59 10.09 -5.72
C ALA A 31 -8.91 10.61 -4.43
N THR A 32 -8.43 9.70 -3.59
CA THR A 32 -7.68 10.03 -2.36
C THR A 32 -6.35 10.71 -2.68
N LEU A 33 -5.58 10.16 -3.62
CA LEU A 33 -4.33 10.77 -4.11
C LEU A 33 -4.56 12.18 -4.67
N ARG A 34 -5.63 12.36 -5.45
CA ARG A 34 -6.02 13.66 -6.00
C ARG A 34 -6.37 14.65 -4.91
N TYR A 35 -7.07 14.23 -3.87
CA TYR A 35 -7.38 15.08 -2.71
C TYR A 35 -6.11 15.55 -2.01
N LEU A 36 -5.18 14.62 -1.76
CA LEU A 36 -3.91 14.86 -1.09
C LEU A 36 -3.02 15.83 -1.88
N ARG A 37 -2.95 15.66 -3.21
CA ARG A 37 -2.23 16.53 -4.15
C ARG A 37 -2.87 17.90 -4.35
N ASN A 38 -4.20 18.01 -4.21
CA ASN A 38 -4.94 19.26 -4.38
C ASN A 38 -4.87 20.18 -3.15
N GLY A 39 -3.77 20.11 -2.42
CA GLY A 39 -3.50 20.95 -1.27
C GLY A 39 -3.17 22.39 -1.66
N LYS A 40 -3.64 23.35 -0.85
CA LYS A 40 -3.53 24.78 -1.19
C LYS A 40 -2.12 25.28 -0.83
N GLY A 41 -1.39 25.84 -1.80
CA GLY A 41 -0.09 26.49 -1.57
C GLY A 41 1.08 25.53 -1.37
N GLY A 42 1.12 24.39 -2.05
CA GLY A 42 2.22 23.42 -1.98
C GLY A 42 2.26 22.53 -0.74
N HIS A 43 1.29 22.70 0.17
CA HIS A 43 1.12 21.87 1.36
C HIS A 43 0.07 20.79 1.07
N ARG A 44 0.43 19.52 1.30
CA ARG A 44 -0.48 18.37 1.11
C ARG A 44 -1.74 18.54 1.96
N ARG A 45 -2.89 18.20 1.39
CA ARG A 45 -4.19 18.36 2.06
C ARG A 45 -4.44 17.21 3.03
N GLY A 46 -4.13 17.45 4.30
CA GLY A 46 -4.53 16.58 5.41
C GLY A 46 -5.94 16.90 5.94
N GLY A 47 -6.31 16.20 7.00
CA GLY A 47 -7.50 16.46 7.81
C GLY A 47 -8.50 15.30 7.80
N GLN A 48 -9.61 15.45 8.53
CA GLN A 48 -10.66 14.43 8.60
C GLN A 48 -11.22 14.03 7.23
N LYS A 49 -11.19 14.93 6.24
CA LYS A 49 -11.59 14.60 4.87
C LYS A 49 -10.66 13.60 4.19
N LEU A 50 -9.36 13.63 4.49
CA LEU A 50 -8.41 12.63 3.98
C LEU A 50 -8.72 11.26 4.59
N VAL A 51 -8.96 11.21 5.91
CA VAL A 51 -9.37 9.97 6.60
C VAL A 51 -10.66 9.42 6.00
N HIS A 52 -11.64 10.28 5.75
CA HIS A 52 -12.90 9.86 5.12
C HIS A 52 -12.69 9.25 3.72
N HIS A 53 -11.82 9.84 2.89
CA HIS A 53 -11.49 9.28 1.58
C HIS A 53 -10.82 7.90 1.68
N LEU A 54 -9.92 7.71 2.66
CA LEU A 54 -9.31 6.41 2.95
C LEU A 54 -10.32 5.37 3.44
N GLU A 55 -11.26 5.76 4.29
CA GLU A 55 -12.34 4.88 4.76
C GLU A 55 -13.25 4.43 3.61
N VAL A 56 -13.58 5.34 2.69
CA VAL A 56 -14.35 5.00 1.48
C VAL A 56 -13.59 4.02 0.60
N ALA A 57 -12.30 4.26 0.35
CA ALA A 57 -11.47 3.32 -0.40
C ALA A 57 -11.39 1.95 0.28
N ARG A 58 -11.29 1.91 1.62
CA ARG A 58 -11.27 0.67 2.40
C ARG A 58 -12.59 -0.09 2.28
N LEU A 59 -13.72 0.62 2.32
CA LEU A 59 -15.04 0.02 2.14
C LEU A 59 -15.15 -0.64 0.77
N ARG A 60 -14.76 0.06 -0.30
CA ARG A 60 -14.73 -0.50 -1.67
C ARG A 60 -13.87 -1.75 -1.77
N ALA A 61 -12.66 -1.71 -1.22
CA ALA A 61 -11.77 -2.88 -1.21
C ALA A 61 -12.36 -4.06 -0.42
N SER A 62 -13.16 -3.79 0.62
CA SER A 62 -13.86 -4.84 1.37
C SER A 62 -15.04 -5.42 0.60
N GLU A 63 -15.74 -4.61 -0.21
CA GLU A 63 -16.83 -5.07 -1.08
C GLU A 63 -16.30 -6.02 -2.17
N ASP A 64 -15.12 -5.71 -2.72
CA ASP A 64 -14.44 -6.51 -3.75
C ASP A 64 -13.57 -7.64 -3.17
N ASN A 65 -13.62 -7.87 -1.86
CA ASN A 65 -12.89 -8.95 -1.17
C ASN A 65 -11.36 -8.85 -1.30
N GLU A 66 -10.83 -7.66 -1.57
CA GLU A 66 -9.39 -7.37 -1.68
C GLU A 66 -8.75 -7.13 -0.31
N TRP A 67 -8.72 -8.17 0.52
CA TRP A 67 -8.27 -8.10 1.92
C TRP A 67 -6.86 -7.54 2.11
N HIS A 68 -5.99 -7.78 1.12
CA HIS A 68 -4.64 -7.23 1.09
C HIS A 68 -4.65 -5.69 1.02
N VAL A 69 -5.50 -5.13 0.15
CA VAL A 69 -5.67 -3.68 -0.02
C VAL A 69 -6.38 -3.06 1.18
N VAL A 70 -7.40 -3.73 1.72
CA VAL A 70 -8.10 -3.29 2.94
C VAL A 70 -7.12 -3.05 4.08
N ARG A 71 -6.16 -3.96 4.29
CA ARG A 71 -5.17 -3.84 5.36
C ARG A 71 -4.20 -2.68 5.14
N LEU A 72 -3.71 -2.49 3.91
CA LEU A 72 -2.84 -1.36 3.55
C LEU A 72 -3.54 0.00 3.75
N LEU A 73 -4.83 0.08 3.40
CA LEU A 73 -5.64 1.28 3.60
C LEU A 73 -5.93 1.53 5.07
N GLN A 74 -6.13 0.48 5.87
CA GLN A 74 -6.30 0.61 7.32
C GLN A 74 -5.03 1.15 7.99
N ASP A 75 -3.85 0.61 7.67
CA ASP A 75 -2.57 1.13 8.18
C ASP A 75 -2.37 2.62 7.80
N SER A 76 -2.85 3.02 6.61
CA SER A 76 -2.81 4.41 6.15
C SER A 76 -3.72 5.32 6.99
N VAL A 77 -4.90 4.83 7.39
CA VAL A 77 -5.82 5.54 8.30
C VAL A 77 -5.19 5.70 9.69
N ASP A 78 -4.66 4.62 10.26
CA ASP A 78 -4.03 4.64 11.58
C ASP A 78 -2.83 5.60 11.63
N TYR A 79 -2.05 5.68 10.55
CA TYR A 79 -0.98 6.67 10.40
C TYR A 79 -1.50 8.11 10.31
N CYS A 80 -2.55 8.34 9.52
CA CYS A 80 -3.18 9.65 9.37
C CYS A 80 -3.77 10.17 10.70
N GLU A 81 -4.37 9.29 11.50
CA GLU A 81 -4.93 9.62 12.81
C GLU A 81 -3.86 9.80 13.91
N GLY A 82 -2.59 9.47 13.61
CA GLY A 82 -1.50 9.51 14.57
C GLY A 82 -1.54 8.38 15.61
N ARG A 83 -2.31 7.32 15.35
CA ARG A 83 -2.33 6.09 16.16
C ARG A 83 -1.10 5.21 15.91
N ALA A 84 -0.48 5.34 14.74
CA ALA A 84 0.77 4.67 14.39
C ALA A 84 1.95 5.66 14.37
N LEU A 85 3.10 5.26 14.92
CA LEU A 85 4.34 6.04 14.83
C LEU A 85 4.93 5.91 13.42
N LYS A 86 5.53 7.01 12.92
CA LYS A 86 6.20 7.06 11.62
C LYS A 86 7.24 5.94 11.39
N PRO A 87 8.12 5.59 12.36
CA PRO A 87 9.03 4.47 12.20
C PRO A 87 8.32 3.12 12.03
N GLU A 88 7.20 2.89 12.73
CA GLU A 88 6.43 1.65 12.58
C GLU A 88 5.74 1.56 11.21
N PHE A 89 5.25 2.70 10.71
CA PHE A 89 4.65 2.80 9.39
C PHE A 89 5.68 2.55 8.27
N GLU A 90 6.86 3.18 8.36
CA GLU A 90 7.95 2.97 7.41
C GLU A 90 8.54 1.56 7.49
N GLU A 91 8.64 0.98 8.68
CA GLU A 91 9.13 -0.40 8.87
C GLU A 91 8.15 -1.42 8.29
N ARG A 92 6.84 -1.28 8.57
CA ARG A 92 5.81 -2.13 7.97
C ARG A 92 5.81 -2.01 6.45
N PHE A 93 5.89 -0.79 5.92
CA PHE A 93 5.96 -0.55 4.47
C PHE A 93 7.22 -1.18 3.86
N ARG A 94 8.38 -1.06 4.52
CA ARG A 94 9.64 -1.67 4.06
C ARG A 94 9.57 -3.20 4.09
N LEU A 95 9.09 -3.82 5.17
CA LEU A 95 8.86 -5.26 5.26
C LEU A 95 7.94 -5.76 4.14
N PHE A 96 6.96 -4.94 3.78
CA PHE A 96 6.01 -5.25 2.73
C PHE A 96 6.59 -5.11 1.31
N GLN A 97 7.52 -4.18 1.08
CA GLN A 97 8.30 -4.11 -0.16
C GLN A 97 9.35 -5.22 -0.26
N ASP A 98 10.00 -5.55 0.85
CA ASP A 98 11.07 -6.57 0.88
C ASP A 98 10.51 -7.99 0.76
N GLY A 99 9.30 -8.23 1.30
CA GLY A 99 8.54 -9.47 1.09
C GLY A 99 8.32 -9.79 -0.40
N GLU A 100 7.96 -8.79 -1.21
CA GLU A 100 7.80 -8.94 -2.67
C GLU A 100 9.13 -9.24 -3.39
N ARG A 101 10.26 -8.78 -2.84
CA ARG A 101 11.57 -9.05 -3.43
C ARG A 101 12.00 -10.50 -3.22
N ASN A 102 11.50 -11.15 -2.18
CA ASN A 102 11.90 -12.51 -1.81
C ASN A 102 11.02 -13.60 -2.45
N GLU A 103 9.80 -13.28 -2.87
CA GLU A 103 8.95 -14.18 -3.67
C GLU A 103 9.39 -14.29 -5.14
N SER A 104 10.06 -13.25 -5.66
CA SER A 104 10.60 -13.25 -7.04
C SER A 104 11.84 -14.14 -7.24
N THR A 105 12.41 -14.69 -6.15
CA THR A 105 13.57 -15.62 -6.22
C THR A 105 13.21 -17.10 -6.09
N CYS A 106 11.93 -17.47 -5.98
CA CYS A 106 11.52 -18.88 -5.99
C CYS A 106 11.09 -19.35 -7.39
N THR A 107 11.92 -19.09 -8.42
CA THR A 107 11.77 -19.73 -9.73
C THR A 107 13.10 -20.31 -10.16
N THR A 108 13.16 -21.64 -10.20
CA THR A 108 14.20 -22.49 -10.82
C THR A 108 15.49 -22.70 -10.02
N SER A 109 15.46 -23.71 -9.15
CA SER A 109 16.62 -24.61 -8.95
C SER A 109 16.15 -26.06 -9.03
N GLY A 110 15.54 -26.38 -10.16
CA GLY A 110 15.44 -27.74 -10.68
C GLY A 110 16.46 -27.93 -11.79
N ALA A 111 17.18 -29.05 -11.75
CA ALA A 111 18.07 -29.60 -12.77
C ALA A 111 19.52 -29.05 -12.84
N SER A 112 20.46 -29.80 -12.25
CA SER A 112 21.37 -30.67 -13.01
C SER A 112 22.49 -31.21 -12.10
N SER A 113 22.43 -32.49 -11.73
CA SER A 113 23.64 -33.20 -11.31
C SER A 113 23.65 -34.59 -11.93
N GLY A 114 24.41 -34.68 -13.02
CA GLY A 114 25.38 -35.75 -13.22
C GLY A 114 24.87 -37.17 -13.42
N ARG A 115 24.65 -37.52 -14.70
CA ARG A 115 25.09 -38.82 -15.24
C ARG A 115 26.48 -39.18 -14.71
N ARG A 116 26.63 -40.36 -14.08
CA ARG A 116 27.76 -41.27 -14.34
C ARG A 116 27.24 -42.71 -14.28
N LEU A 117 27.14 -43.31 -15.47
CA LEU A 117 27.40 -44.73 -15.63
C LEU A 117 28.87 -44.98 -15.26
N SER A 118 29.14 -46.08 -14.56
CA SER A 118 30.17 -47.04 -14.95
C SER A 118 30.00 -48.32 -14.14
N THR A 119 29.82 -49.39 -14.92
CA THR A 119 30.14 -50.80 -14.64
C THR A 119 31.48 -51.01 -13.95
#